data_AF-A0A957LAR8-F1
#
_entry.id   AF-A0A957LAR8-F1
#
_cell.length_a   1.000
_cell.length_b   1.000
_cell.length_c   1.000
_cell.angle_alpha   90.00
_cell.angle_beta   90.00
_cell.angle_gamma   90.00
#
_symmetry.space_group_name_H-M   'P 1'
#
loop_
_entity.id
_entity.type
_entity.pdbx_description
1 polymer ?
#
loop_
_entity_poly.entity_id
_entity_poly.type
_entity_poly.pdbx_seq_one_letter_code
_entity_poly.pdbx_strand_id
1 'polypeptide(L)'
;MVKFTLRVDDDELVEQIDELARSHGMTRTALIIQLMNDAVNLGYVPRRDGEGYRAITGSGAEVSLVRYSESVAANVQGLLNDSQDAAFKRAKTITSPKDGSRWIEARDILEKAGFRVFKL
;
A
#
# COMPACT_ATOMS: atom_id res chain seq x y z
N MET A 1 -17.85 -21.89 6.55
CA MET A 1 -16.38 -21.99 6.67
C MET A 1 -15.78 -21.70 5.29
N VAL A 2 -15.03 -20.61 5.14
CA VAL A 2 -14.38 -20.29 3.86
C VAL A 2 -13.09 -21.10 3.78
N LYS A 3 -12.86 -21.79 2.66
CA LYS A 3 -11.61 -22.49 2.37
C LYS A 3 -10.88 -21.71 1.30
N PHE A 4 -9.60 -21.45 1.52
CA PHE A 4 -8.72 -20.83 0.54
C PHE A 4 -7.63 -21.82 0.17
N THR A 5 -7.31 -21.85 -1.13
CA THR A 5 -6.19 -22.63 -1.65
C THR A 5 -5.19 -21.65 -2.23
N LEU A 6 -4.00 -21.59 -1.63
CA LEU A 6 -2.87 -20.84 -2.16
C LEU A 6 -2.07 -21.77 -3.07
N ARG A 7 -1.83 -21.36 -4.31
CA ARG A 7 -0.87 -22.01 -5.20
C ARG A 7 0.41 -21.19 -5.16
N VAL A 8 1.51 -21.87 -4.89
CA VAL A 8 2.85 -21.29 -4.87
C VAL A 8 3.63 -22.03 -5.93
N ASP A 9 4.16 -21.29 -6.90
CA ASP A 9 4.89 -21.87 -8.03
C ASP A 9 6.41 -22.03 -7.73
N ASP A 10 6.83 -21.57 -6.55
CA ASP A 10 8.22 -21.57 -6.07
C ASP A 10 8.35 -22.42 -4.80
N ASP A 11 9.06 -23.54 -4.91
CA ASP A 11 9.25 -24.48 -3.81
C ASP A 11 10.08 -23.86 -2.65
N GLU A 12 11.01 -22.95 -2.94
CA GLU A 12 11.82 -22.28 -1.91
C GLU A 12 10.97 -21.33 -1.04
N LEU A 13 9.93 -20.72 -1.63
CA LEU A 13 9.05 -19.81 -0.91
C LEU A 13 8.26 -20.55 0.18
N VAL A 14 7.88 -21.80 -0.05
CA VAL A 14 7.15 -22.60 0.94
C VAL A 14 8.02 -22.89 2.16
N GLU A 15 9.30 -23.23 1.94
CA GLU A 15 10.26 -23.48 3.02
C GLU A 15 10.52 -22.21 3.85
N GLN A 16 10.68 -21.06 3.19
CA GLN A 16 10.86 -19.78 3.86
C GLN A 16 9.66 -19.40 4.75
N ILE A 17 8.43 -19.65 4.28
CA ILE A 17 7.22 -19.40 5.09
C ILE A 17 7.19 -20.33 6.31
N ASP A 18 7.61 -21.59 6.16
CA ASP A 18 7.68 -22.54 7.29
C ASP A 18 8.72 -22.17 8.33
N GLU A 19 9.89 -21.71 7.89
CA GLU A 19 10.94 -21.21 8.77
C GLU A 19 10.47 -19.97 9.53
N LEU A 20 9.84 -19.03 8.82
CA LEU A 20 9.26 -17.85 9.42
C LEU A 20 8.19 -18.25 10.45
N ALA A 21 7.28 -19.17 10.10
CA ALA A 21 6.23 -19.62 11.02
C ALA A 21 6.83 -20.26 12.29
N ARG A 22 7.87 -21.10 12.14
CA ARG A 22 8.61 -21.68 13.26
C ARG A 22 9.26 -20.63 14.15
N SER A 23 9.89 -19.60 13.57
CA SER A 23 10.53 -18.52 14.33
C SER A 23 9.54 -17.73 15.20
N HIS A 24 8.27 -17.69 14.79
CA HIS A 24 7.17 -17.05 15.53
C HIS A 24 6.37 -18.03 16.42
N GLY A 25 6.76 -19.31 16.48
CA GLY A 25 6.03 -20.34 17.25
C GLY A 25 4.64 -20.64 16.70
N MET A 26 4.43 -20.44 15.40
CA MET A 26 3.14 -20.54 14.72
C MET A 26 3.13 -21.68 13.70
N THR A 27 1.93 -22.11 13.31
CA THR A 27 1.77 -22.95 12.12
C THR A 27 1.82 -22.07 10.86
N ARG A 28 2.21 -22.64 9.71
CA ARG A 28 2.17 -21.97 8.41
C ARG A 28 0.84 -21.26 8.16
N THR A 29 -0.27 -21.96 8.41
CA THR A 29 -1.63 -21.43 8.23
C THR A 29 -1.89 -20.24 9.16
N ALA A 30 -1.49 -20.32 10.43
CA ALA A 30 -1.66 -19.22 11.37
C ALA A 30 -0.84 -18.00 10.96
N LEU A 31 0.40 -18.20 10.50
CA LEU A 31 1.23 -17.12 9.96
C LEU A 31 0.60 -16.49 8.72
N ILE A 32 0.14 -17.27 7.74
CA ILE A 32 -0.51 -16.75 6.53
C ILE A 32 -1.75 -15.94 6.90
N ILE A 33 -2.60 -16.45 7.81
CA ILE A 33 -3.78 -15.73 8.29
C ILE A 33 -3.37 -14.43 8.98
N GLN A 34 -2.32 -14.45 9.80
CA GLN A 34 -1.81 -13.25 10.46
C GLN A 34 -1.27 -12.24 9.45
N LEU A 35 -0.47 -12.66 8.46
CA LEU A 35 0.01 -11.79 7.39
C LEU A 35 -1.15 -11.23 6.55
N MET A 36 -2.20 -12.02 6.32
CA MET A 36 -3.42 -11.53 5.66
C MET A 36 -4.16 -10.51 6.53
N ASN A 37 -4.28 -10.76 7.83
CA ASN A 37 -4.90 -9.82 8.77
C ASN A 37 -4.08 -8.54 8.92
N ASP A 38 -2.76 -8.64 9.00
CA ASP A 38 -1.83 -7.52 9.06
C ASP A 38 -1.90 -6.73 7.75
N ALA A 39 -1.93 -7.39 6.60
CA ALA A 39 -2.18 -6.75 5.31
C ALA A 39 -3.52 -5.99 5.31
N VAL A 40 -4.60 -6.62 5.79
CA VAL A 40 -5.92 -5.97 5.90
C VAL A 40 -5.89 -4.78 6.87
N ASN A 41 -5.24 -4.92 8.03
CA ASN A 41 -5.15 -3.90 9.08
C ASN A 41 -4.23 -2.74 8.68
N LEU A 42 -3.19 -3.01 7.90
CA LEU A 42 -2.26 -2.04 7.34
C LEU A 42 -2.82 -1.36 6.06
N GLY A 43 -4.02 -1.74 5.61
CA GLY A 43 -4.69 -1.14 4.45
C GLY A 43 -4.27 -1.71 3.08
N TYR A 44 -3.55 -2.83 3.05
CA TYR A 44 -3.20 -3.57 1.83
C TYR A 44 -4.37 -4.44 1.33
N VAL A 45 -5.48 -3.80 0.95
CA VAL A 45 -6.55 -4.48 0.21
C VAL A 45 -6.74 -3.75 -1.13
N PRO A 46 -6.36 -4.36 -2.27
CA PRO A 46 -6.85 -3.94 -3.57
C PRO A 46 -8.36 -4.15 -3.56
N ARG A 47 -9.14 -3.07 -3.38
CA ARG A 47 -10.61 -3.14 -3.37
C ARG A 47 -11.14 -2.88 -4.78
N ARG A 48 -12.27 -3.50 -5.10
CA ARG A 48 -12.97 -3.38 -6.39
C ARG A 48 -13.45 -1.95 -6.71
N ASP A 49 -13.39 -1.05 -5.73
CA ASP A 49 -14.07 0.22 -5.68
C ASP A 49 -13.14 1.41 -5.31
N GLY A 50 -11.85 1.16 -5.04
CA GLY A 50 -10.94 2.19 -4.51
C GLY A 50 -9.81 2.57 -5.48
N GLU A 51 -9.86 3.78 -6.03
CA GLU A 51 -8.67 4.40 -6.63
C GLU A 51 -7.67 4.76 -5.52
N GLY A 52 -6.38 4.49 -5.74
CA GLY A 52 -5.33 4.78 -4.78
C GLY A 52 -3.92 4.63 -5.35
N TYR A 53 -2.97 5.29 -4.69
CA TYR A 53 -1.55 5.21 -5.00
C TYR A 53 -0.72 4.96 -3.75
N ARG A 54 0.33 4.17 -3.92
CA ARG A 54 1.51 4.19 -3.06
C ARG A 54 2.66 4.82 -3.83
N ALA A 55 3.47 5.65 -3.20
CA ALA A 55 4.63 6.23 -3.87
C ALA A 55 5.85 6.22 -2.95
N ILE A 56 7.04 5.96 -3.51
CA ILE A 56 8.28 5.79 -2.76
C ILE A 56 9.37 6.67 -3.38
N THR A 57 10.11 7.42 -2.57
CA THR A 57 11.24 8.25 -3.02
C THR A 57 12.53 7.42 -3.14
N GLY A 58 13.55 7.95 -3.81
CA GLY A 58 14.89 7.36 -3.81
C GLY A 58 15.56 7.27 -2.43
N SER A 59 15.10 8.06 -1.44
CA SER A 59 15.55 8.01 -0.06
C SER A 59 14.81 6.99 0.81
N GLY A 60 13.83 6.27 0.26
CA GLY A 60 13.03 5.29 0.99
C GLY A 60 11.87 5.88 1.79
N ALA A 61 11.53 7.16 1.61
CA ALA A 61 10.30 7.72 2.18
C ALA A 61 9.09 7.25 1.37
N GLU A 62 8.02 6.90 2.07
CA GLU A 62 6.82 6.33 1.50
C GLU A 62 5.61 7.22 1.76
N VAL A 63 4.76 7.34 0.75
CA VAL A 63 3.47 8.01 0.87
C VAL A 63 2.36 7.12 0.32
N SER A 64 1.18 7.21 0.92
CA SER A 64 -0.02 6.52 0.44
C SER A 64 -1.20 7.48 0.36
N LEU A 65 -1.98 7.36 -0.72
CA LEU A 65 -3.23 8.06 -0.98
C LEU A 65 -4.29 7.01 -1.33
N VAL A 66 -5.32 6.86 -0.50
CA VAL A 66 -6.30 5.76 -0.64
C VAL A 66 -7.72 6.31 -0.52
N ARG A 67 -8.60 5.99 -1.49
CA ARG A 67 -10.02 6.31 -1.41
C ARG A 67 -10.77 5.35 -0.49
N TYR A 68 -11.47 5.89 0.49
CA TYR A 68 -12.41 5.18 1.36
C TYR A 68 -13.80 5.79 1.24
N SER A 69 -14.69 5.11 0.50
CA SER A 69 -16.05 5.61 0.25
C SER A 69 -16.01 7.04 -0.33
N GLU A 70 -16.47 8.05 0.43
CA GLU A 70 -16.45 9.48 0.09
C GLU A 70 -15.31 10.25 0.79
N SER A 71 -14.19 9.60 1.12
CA SER A 71 -13.03 10.25 1.73
C SER A 71 -11.71 9.74 1.16
N VAL A 72 -10.64 10.49 1.37
CA VAL A 72 -9.27 10.08 1.05
C VAL A 72 -8.45 10.06 2.32
N ALA A 73 -7.84 8.91 2.62
CA ALA A 73 -6.78 8.82 3.61
C ALA A 73 -5.43 9.06 2.96
N ALA A 74 -4.55 9.74 3.69
CA ALA A 74 -3.23 10.10 3.20
C ALA A 74 -2.21 9.95 4.32
N ASN A 75 -1.21 9.08 4.14
CA ASN A 75 -0.16 8.83 5.13
C ASN A 75 1.23 9.07 4.53
N VAL A 76 2.19 9.40 5.40
CA VAL A 76 3.60 9.57 5.08
C VAL A 76 4.43 8.80 6.10
N GLN A 77 5.45 8.09 5.63
CA GLN A 77 6.44 7.41 6.46
C GLN A 77 7.84 7.77 5.97
N GLY A 78 8.74 8.15 6.88
CA GLY A 78 10.10 8.59 6.55
C GLY A 78 10.21 10.10 6.29
N LEU A 79 11.38 10.53 5.83
CA LEU A 79 11.72 11.95 5.62
C LEU A 79 11.53 12.36 4.16
N LEU A 80 10.66 13.35 3.94
CA LEU A 80 10.48 14.03 2.67
C LEU A 80 11.27 15.35 2.67
N ASN A 81 11.79 15.76 1.51
CA ASN A 81 12.23 17.14 1.31
C ASN A 81 11.03 18.07 1.02
N ASP A 82 11.25 19.39 1.03
CA ASP A 82 10.19 20.39 0.85
C ASP A 82 9.41 20.22 -0.46
N SER A 83 10.10 19.86 -1.55
CA SER A 83 9.46 19.63 -2.85
C SER A 83 8.56 18.40 -2.83
N GLN A 84 8.98 17.33 -2.15
CA GLN A 84 8.25 16.08 -2.03
C GLN A 84 7.03 16.23 -1.10
N ASP A 85 7.18 16.94 0.01
CA ASP A 85 6.09 17.25 0.92
C ASP A 85 5.04 18.15 0.25
N ALA A 86 5.46 19.17 -0.50
CA ALA A 86 4.55 20.02 -1.26
C ALA A 86 3.78 19.23 -2.34
N ALA A 87 4.47 18.32 -3.05
CA ALA A 87 3.85 17.45 -4.05
C ALA A 87 2.81 16.51 -3.42
N PHE A 88 3.14 15.90 -2.28
CA PHE A 88 2.22 15.03 -1.55
C PHE A 88 0.98 15.78 -1.05
N LYS A 89 1.15 16.96 -0.45
CA LYS A 89 0.03 17.81 0.00
C LYS A 89 -0.88 18.18 -1.17
N ARG A 90 -0.31 18.55 -2.32
CA ARG A 90 -1.10 18.87 -3.52
C ARG A 90 -1.85 17.65 -4.06
N ALA A 91 -1.19 16.50 -4.14
CA ALA A 91 -1.79 15.25 -4.57
C ALA A 91 -2.96 14.82 -3.65
N LYS A 92 -2.82 15.02 -2.34
CA LYS A 92 -3.91 14.79 -1.36
C LYS A 92 -5.11 15.71 -1.61
N THR A 93 -4.88 17.00 -1.88
CA THR A 93 -5.98 17.95 -2.12
C THR A 93 -6.79 17.56 -3.35
N ILE A 94 -6.13 17.33 -4.49
CA ILE A 94 -6.84 17.07 -5.76
C ILE A 94 -7.44 15.66 -5.86
N THR A 95 -7.08 14.74 -4.97
CA THR A 95 -7.73 13.42 -4.88
C THR A 95 -8.95 13.44 -3.96
N SER A 96 -9.11 14.49 -3.15
CA SER A 96 -10.24 14.67 -2.25
C SER A 96 -11.58 14.68 -3.02
N PRO A 97 -12.58 13.90 -2.59
CA PRO A 97 -13.87 13.80 -3.28
C PRO A 97 -14.64 15.13 -3.35
N LYS A 98 -14.36 16.09 -2.45
CA LYS A 98 -15.00 17.42 -2.49
C LYS A 98 -14.61 18.25 -3.71
N ASP A 99 -13.44 18.00 -4.29
CA ASP A 99 -12.89 18.78 -5.40
C ASP A 99 -12.96 18.03 -6.75
N GLY A 100 -13.65 16.87 -6.76
CA GLY A 100 -13.59 15.91 -7.85
C GLY A 100 -12.24 15.19 -7.86
N SER A 101 -12.25 13.87 -7.70
CA SER A 101 -10.98 13.12 -7.57
C SER A 101 -10.20 13.07 -8.89
N ARG A 102 -9.01 13.69 -8.91
CA ARG A 102 -8.11 13.77 -10.07
C ARG A 102 -6.89 12.88 -9.89
N TRP A 103 -7.09 11.56 -9.86
CA TRP A 103 -6.04 10.59 -9.56
C TRP A 103 -4.88 10.59 -10.57
N ILE A 104 -5.18 10.65 -11.87
CA ILE A 104 -4.13 10.67 -12.90
C ILE A 104 -3.19 11.87 -12.70
N GLU A 105 -3.74 13.05 -12.41
CA GLU A 105 -2.93 14.24 -12.15
C GLU A 105 -2.16 14.13 -10.82
N ALA A 106 -2.73 13.50 -9.80
CA ALA A 106 -2.05 13.25 -8.53
C ALA A 106 -0.84 12.34 -8.71
N ARG A 107 -0.95 11.31 -9.55
CA ARG A 107 0.18 10.47 -9.96
C ARG A 107 1.26 11.30 -10.64
N ASP A 108 0.89 12.10 -11.64
CA ASP A 108 1.86 12.92 -12.40
C ASP A 108 2.62 13.90 -11.49
N ILE A 109 1.95 14.48 -10.50
CA ILE A 109 2.56 15.38 -9.51
C ILE A 109 3.60 14.64 -8.67
N LEU A 110 3.26 13.44 -8.18
CA LEU A 110 4.17 12.62 -7.39
C LEU A 110 5.36 12.14 -8.22
N GLU A 111 5.14 11.65 -9.45
CA GLU A 111 6.23 11.21 -10.34
C GLU A 111 7.19 12.36 -10.67
N LYS A 112 6.68 13.57 -10.94
CA LYS A 112 7.51 14.78 -11.18
C LYS A 112 8.33 15.20 -9.97
N ALA A 113 7.87 14.88 -8.75
CA ALA A 113 8.60 15.13 -7.51
C ALA A 113 9.63 14.02 -7.16
N GLY A 114 9.84 13.06 -8.07
CA GLY A 114 10.85 12.01 -7.92
C GLY A 114 10.37 10.81 -7.12
N PHE A 115 9.04 10.63 -6.96
CA PHE A 115 8.49 9.40 -6.42
C PHE A 115 8.33 8.36 -7.53
N ARG A 116 8.54 7.08 -7.19
CA ARG A 116 8.05 5.95 -7.96
C ARG A 116 6.65 5.59 -7.47
N VAL A 117 5.64 5.75 -8.33
CA VAL A 117 4.23 5.57 -7.98
C VAL A 117 3.71 4.20 -8.43
N PHE A 118 2.93 3.56 -7.57
CA PHE A 118 2.29 2.27 -7.75
C PHE A 118 0.78 2.43 -7.56
N LYS A 119 -0.01 1.87 -8.48
CA LYS A 119 -1.46 1.79 -8.31
C LYS A 119 -1.78 0.67 -7.30
N LEU A 120 -2.67 0.95 -6.37
CA LEU A 120 -3.19 -0.01 -5.39
C LEU A 120 -4.46 -0.71 -5.90
#